data_AF-A0A151NTJ5-F1
#
_entry.id   AF-A0A151NTJ5-F1
#
_cell.length_a   1.000
_cell.length_b   1.000
_cell.length_c   1.000
_cell.angle_alpha   90.00
_cell.angle_beta   90.00
_cell.angle_gamma   90.00
#
_symmetry.space_group_name_H-M   'P 1'
#
loop_
_entity.id
_entity.type
_entity.pdbx_description
1 polymer ?
#
loop_
_entity_poly.entity_id
_entity_poly.type
_entity_poly.pdbx_seq_one_letter_code
_entity_poly.pdbx_strand_id
1 'polypeptide(L)'
;MQHSRVTWQRLIQKHGGTVGHGLDLSALATVSDGYSQGPMAQVVRAVLTERRILQLPRRPLRAEEFLQLLPKADPVYPEEEKMLQDWYLKTPLGKRWLKATEEQVEGKEMQGKKKKGRK
;
A
#
# COMPACT_ATOMS: atom_id res chain seq x y z
N MET A 1 -4.99 2.54 6.01
CA MET A 1 -3.59 2.80 6.44
C MET A 1 -2.72 1.56 6.69
N GLN A 2 -3.25 0.32 6.86
CA GLN A 2 -2.41 -0.87 7.10
C GLN A 2 -1.78 -1.49 5.82
N HIS A 3 -2.35 -1.23 4.64
CA HIS A 3 -1.93 -1.86 3.39
C HIS A 3 -0.53 -1.43 2.93
N SER A 4 -0.19 -0.15 3.01
CA SER A 4 1.10 0.38 2.55
C SER A 4 2.28 -0.07 3.41
N ARG A 5 2.08 -0.28 4.73
CA ARG A 5 3.10 -0.82 5.63
C ARG A 5 3.54 -2.23 5.24
N VAL A 6 2.57 -3.10 4.92
CA VAL A 6 2.84 -4.48 4.48
C VAL A 6 3.50 -4.48 3.11
N THR A 7 3.11 -3.57 2.21
CA THR A 7 3.75 -3.40 0.90
C THR A 7 5.23 -3.07 1.03
N TRP A 8 5.61 -2.08 1.85
CA TRP A 8 7.01 -1.74 2.08
C TRP A 8 7.82 -2.93 2.59
N GLN A 9 7.31 -3.63 3.60
CA GLN A 9 7.98 -4.82 4.14
C GLN A 9 8.21 -5.88 3.06
N ARG A 10 7.17 -6.21 2.27
CA ARG A 10 7.26 -7.21 1.20
C ARG A 10 8.21 -6.80 0.09
N LEU A 11 8.18 -5.54 -0.34
CA LEU A 11 9.06 -5.03 -1.38
C LEU A 11 10.53 -5.09 -0.94
N ILE A 12 10.82 -4.62 0.28
CA ILE A 12 12.18 -4.64 0.83
C ILE A 12 12.71 -6.08 0.90
N GLN A 13 11.92 -7.00 1.44
CA GLN A 13 12.31 -8.42 1.55
C GLN A 13 12.49 -9.07 0.17
N LYS A 14 11.60 -8.80 -0.78
CA LYS A 14 11.69 -9.30 -2.16
C LYS A 14 12.98 -8.87 -2.86
N HIS A 15 13.52 -7.70 -2.50
CA HIS A 15 14.75 -7.14 -3.05
C HIS A 15 15.98 -7.38 -2.17
N GLY A 16 15.94 -8.38 -1.26
CA GLY A 16 17.10 -8.80 -0.47
C GLY A 16 17.43 -7.91 0.73
N GLY A 17 16.57 -6.93 1.04
CA GLY A 17 16.68 -6.09 2.22
C GLY A 17 16.06 -6.76 3.46
N THR A 18 16.57 -6.41 4.64
CA THR A 18 16.01 -6.83 5.92
C THR A 18 15.35 -5.65 6.62
N VAL A 19 14.14 -5.85 7.14
CA VAL A 19 13.44 -4.86 7.95
C VAL A 19 13.93 -4.99 9.39
N GLY A 20 14.80 -4.08 9.81
CA GLY A 20 15.27 -3.99 11.19
C GLY A 20 14.41 -3.07 12.06
N HIS A 21 14.64 -3.09 13.38
CA HIS A 21 13.93 -2.25 14.34
C HIS A 21 14.08 -0.73 14.11
N GLY A 22 15.16 -0.30 13.45
CA GLY A 22 15.40 1.11 13.13
C GLY A 22 14.67 1.63 11.89
N LEU A 23 13.93 0.78 11.17
CA LEU A 23 13.20 1.17 9.98
C LEU A 23 11.72 1.42 10.32
N ASP A 24 11.34 2.69 10.42
CA ASP A 24 9.94 3.06 10.65
C ASP A 24 9.10 2.92 9.37
N LEU A 25 8.51 1.73 9.22
CA LEU A 25 7.62 1.42 8.11
C LEU A 25 6.30 2.20 8.17
N SER A 26 5.88 2.69 9.34
CA SER A 26 4.63 3.46 9.48
C SER A 26 4.82 4.86 8.92
N ALA A 27 5.93 5.50 9.27
CA ALA A 27 6.29 6.80 8.70
C ALA A 27 6.44 6.70 7.17
N LEU A 28 7.13 5.68 6.67
CA LEU A 28 7.21 5.43 5.21
C LEU A 28 5.83 5.23 4.58
N ALA A 29 4.96 4.46 5.22
CA ALA A 29 3.60 4.23 4.75
C ALA A 29 2.75 5.52 4.68
N THR A 30 2.96 6.47 5.60
CA THR A 30 2.28 7.78 5.59
C THR A 30 2.83 8.69 4.49
N VAL A 31 4.16 8.76 4.34
CA VAL A 31 4.78 9.66 3.34
C VAL A 31 4.62 9.15 1.90
N SER A 32 4.42 7.85 1.73
CA SER A 32 4.15 7.22 0.43
C SER A 32 2.67 7.11 0.09
N ASP A 33 1.79 7.78 0.84
CA ASP A 33 0.39 7.86 0.45
C ASP A 33 0.25 8.57 -0.91
N GLY A 34 -0.57 8.01 -1.80
CA GLY A 34 -0.65 8.42 -3.20
C GLY A 34 0.38 7.78 -4.15
N TYR A 35 1.38 7.03 -3.68
CA TYR A 35 2.25 6.26 -4.58
C TYR A 35 1.70 4.87 -4.84
N SER A 36 1.65 4.46 -6.11
CA SER A 36 1.32 3.08 -6.46
C SER A 36 2.49 2.12 -6.18
N GLN A 37 2.21 0.81 -6.13
CA GLN A 37 3.24 -0.18 -5.77
C GLN A 37 4.39 -0.27 -6.77
N GLY A 38 4.16 0.10 -8.03
CA GLY A 38 5.18 0.07 -9.10
C GLY A 38 6.33 1.06 -8.84
N PRO A 39 6.05 2.37 -8.74
CA PRO A 39 7.03 3.39 -8.37
C PRO A 39 7.73 3.10 -7.03
N MET A 40 6.99 2.62 -6.02
CA MET A 40 7.58 2.19 -4.75
C MET A 40 8.61 1.05 -4.96
N ALA A 41 8.30 0.06 -5.79
CA ALA A 41 9.22 -1.03 -6.10
C ALA A 41 10.47 -0.54 -6.85
N GLN A 42 10.32 0.44 -7.74
CA GLN A 42 11.45 1.06 -8.43
C GLN A 42 12.38 1.77 -7.43
N VAL A 43 11.82 2.53 -6.50
CA VAL A 43 12.56 3.19 -5.41
C VAL A 43 13.30 2.16 -4.56
N VAL A 44 12.63 1.08 -4.14
CA VAL A 44 13.25 0.00 -3.37
C VAL A 44 14.42 -0.64 -4.12
N ARG A 45 14.25 -0.93 -5.42
CA ARG A 45 15.31 -1.49 -6.26
C ARG A 45 16.49 -0.54 -6.42
N ALA A 46 16.24 0.77 -6.50
CA ALA A 46 17.28 1.78 -6.60
C ALA A 46 18.10 1.91 -5.30
N VAL A 47 17.47 1.76 -4.12
CA VAL A 47 18.18 1.75 -2.83
C VAL A 47 18.93 0.43 -2.63
N LEU A 48 18.27 -0.72 -2.83
CA LEU A 48 18.80 -2.06 -2.55
C LEU A 48 19.67 -2.59 -3.71
N THR A 49 20.74 -1.87 -4.02
CA THR A 49 21.81 -2.36 -4.90
C THR A 49 22.59 -3.50 -4.23
N GLU A 50 23.29 -4.33 -5.01
CA GLU A 50 24.14 -5.41 -4.48
C GLU A 50 25.13 -4.90 -3.42
N ARG A 51 25.81 -3.78 -3.72
CA ARG A 51 26.72 -3.12 -2.78
C ARG A 51 25.99 -2.73 -1.49
N ARG A 52 24.77 -2.21 -1.59
CA ARG A 52 23.99 -1.81 -0.42
C ARG A 52 23.59 -3.01 0.45
N ILE A 53 23.21 -4.12 -0.19
CA ILE A 53 22.84 -5.38 0.48
C ILE A 53 24.03 -5.91 1.31
N LEU A 54 25.23 -5.92 0.74
CA LEU A 54 26.45 -6.34 1.46
C LEU A 54 26.77 -5.48 2.70
N GLN A 55 26.31 -4.22 2.72
CA GLN A 55 26.53 -3.30 3.84
C GLN A 55 25.49 -3.43 4.95
N LEU A 56 24.34 -4.07 4.71
CA LEU A 56 23.23 -4.17 5.68
C LEU A 56 23.64 -4.71 7.06
N PRO A 57 24.53 -5.72 7.20
CA PRO A 57 24.93 -6.22 8.51
C PRO A 57 25.63 -5.19 9.40
N ARG A 58 26.35 -4.24 8.80
CA ARG A 58 27.08 -3.17 9.54
C ARG A 58 26.34 -1.84 9.53
N ARG A 59 25.53 -1.59 8.51
CA ARG A 59 24.75 -0.37 8.30
C ARG A 59 23.31 -0.76 7.97
N PRO A 60 22.45 -0.87 8.99
CA PRO A 60 21.03 -1.17 8.81
C PRO A 60 20.35 -0.17 7.88
N LEU A 61 19.27 -0.62 7.24
CA LEU A 61 18.45 0.19 6.35
C LEU A 61 17.75 1.32 7.11
N ARG A 62 17.73 2.53 6.55
CA ARG A 62 17.02 3.69 7.12
C ARG A 62 15.94 4.21 6.18
N ALA A 63 14.88 4.79 6.74
CA ALA A 63 13.78 5.37 5.97
C ALA A 63 14.25 6.50 5.04
N GLU A 64 15.21 7.30 5.50
CA GLU A 64 15.83 8.42 4.77
C GLU A 64 16.33 8.03 3.37
N GLU A 65 16.87 6.81 3.21
CA GLU A 65 17.40 6.31 1.95
C GLU A 65 16.32 6.22 0.86
N PHE A 66 15.08 5.90 1.26
CA PHE A 66 13.93 5.86 0.37
C PHE A 66 13.34 7.25 0.13
N LEU A 67 13.30 8.08 1.17
CA LEU A 67 12.74 9.44 1.10
C LEU A 67 13.51 10.35 0.14
N GLN A 68 14.79 10.08 -0.13
CA GLN A 68 15.57 10.80 -1.13
C GLN A 68 15.18 10.48 -2.58
N LEU A 69 14.58 9.31 -2.81
CA LEU A 69 14.22 8.82 -4.14
C LEU A 69 12.72 8.87 -4.41
N LEU A 70 11.90 8.74 -3.38
CA LEU A 70 10.44 8.74 -3.50
C LEU A 70 9.89 9.99 -4.21
N PRO A 71 10.34 11.23 -3.93
CA PRO A 71 9.85 12.43 -4.62
C PRO A 71 10.24 12.51 -6.10
N LYS A 72 11.18 11.67 -6.56
CA LYS A 72 11.56 11.59 -7.98
C LYS A 72 10.67 10.63 -8.76
N ALA A 73 9.88 9.82 -8.05
CA ALA A 73 8.92 8.91 -8.63
C ALA A 73 7.59 9.63 -8.85
N ASP A 74 6.79 9.14 -9.79
CA ASP A 74 5.51 9.76 -10.16
C ASP A 74 4.40 9.29 -9.19
N PRO A 75 3.79 10.19 -8.40
CA PRO A 75 2.65 9.86 -7.56
C PRO A 75 1.38 9.72 -8.42
N VAL A 76 0.39 8.98 -7.91
CA VAL A 76 -0.98 8.98 -8.45
C VAL A 76 -1.75 10.09 -7.77
N TYR A 77 -2.23 11.06 -8.55
CA TYR A 77 -2.98 12.18 -7.99
C TYR A 77 -4.42 11.77 -7.64
N PRO A 78 -5.04 12.37 -6.60
CA PRO A 78 -6.39 12.01 -6.17
C PRO A 78 -7.44 12.11 -7.29
N GLU A 79 -7.30 13.08 -8.18
CA GLU A 79 -8.20 13.28 -9.33
C GLU A 79 -8.07 12.14 -10.34
N GLU A 80 -6.84 11.69 -10.60
CA GLU A 80 -6.56 10.55 -11.48
C GLU A 80 -7.09 9.25 -10.87
N GLU A 81 -6.86 9.04 -9.57
CA GLU A 81 -7.39 7.89 -8.85
C GLU A 81 -8.91 7.84 -8.97
N LYS A 82 -9.60 8.97 -8.74
CA LYS A 82 -11.05 9.06 -8.89
C LYS A 82 -11.51 8.77 -10.32
N MET A 83 -10.84 9.34 -11.32
CA MET A 83 -11.15 9.08 -12.73
C MET A 83 -11.03 7.58 -13.06
N LEU A 84 -9.99 6.91 -12.55
CA LEU A 84 -9.78 5.48 -12.73
C LEU A 84 -10.85 4.64 -12.03
N GLN A 85 -11.25 5.03 -10.82
CA GLN A 85 -12.36 4.39 -10.11
C GLN A 85 -13.67 4.53 -10.88
N ASP A 86 -14.01 5.74 -11.31
CA ASP A 86 -15.23 6.02 -12.09
C ASP A 86 -15.25 5.25 -13.42
N TRP A 87 -14.09 5.12 -14.07
CA TRP A 87 -13.97 4.29 -15.26
C TRP A 87 -14.14 2.80 -14.94
N TYR A 88 -13.52 2.29 -13.88
CA TYR A 88 -13.60 0.89 -13.47
C TYR A 88 -15.04 0.47 -13.18
N LEU A 89 -15.82 1.32 -12.52
CA LEU A 89 -17.23 1.06 -12.21
C LEU A 89 -18.12 0.91 -13.45
N LYS A 90 -17.71 1.45 -14.60
CA LYS A 90 -18.43 1.28 -15.87
C LYS A 90 -18.23 -0.13 -16.47
N THR A 91 -17.17 -0.83 -16.08
CA THR A 91 -16.86 -2.18 -16.58
C THR A 91 -17.84 -3.22 -16.04
N PRO A 92 -18.07 -4.34 -16.76
CA PRO A 92 -18.91 -5.43 -16.25
C PRO A 92 -18.43 -5.98 -14.90
N LEU A 93 -17.11 -5.99 -14.66
CA LEU A 93 -16.51 -6.43 -13.40
C LEU A 93 -16.78 -5.43 -12.26
N GLY A 94 -16.61 -4.14 -12.53
CA GLY A 94 -16.94 -3.08 -11.57
C GLY A 94 -18.41 -3.08 -11.17
N LYS A 95 -19.33 -3.29 -12.12
CA LYS A 95 -20.77 -3.42 -11.83
C LYS A 95 -21.10 -4.65 -10.97
N ARG A 96 -20.45 -5.79 -11.24
CA ARG A 96 -20.60 -7.00 -10.39
C ARG A 96 -20.07 -6.76 -8.98
N TRP A 97 -18.95 -6.06 -8.86
CA TRP A 97 -18.36 -5.69 -7.57
C TRP A 97 -19.28 -4.78 -6.75
N LEU A 98 -19.89 -3.76 -7.38
CA LEU A 98 -20.87 -2.89 -6.72
C LEU A 98 -22.05 -3.69 -6.14
N LYS A 99 -22.68 -4.54 -6.97
CA LYS A 99 -23.80 -5.39 -6.51
C LYS A 99 -23.41 -6.29 -5.34
N ALA A 100 -22.26 -6.95 -5.43
CA ALA A 100 -21.78 -7.83 -4.37
C ALA A 100 -21.47 -7.06 -3.07
N THR A 101 -21.06 -5.80 -3.18
CA THR A 101 -20.79 -4.93 -2.02
C THR A 101 -22.10 -4.45 -1.39
N GLU A 102 -23.09 -4.05 -2.19
CA GLU A 102 -24.44 -3.67 -1.72
C GLU A 102 -25.10 -4.83 -0.95
N GLU A 103 -25.09 -6.04 -1.53
CA GLU A 103 -25.64 -7.25 -0.88
C GLU A 103 -24.95 -7.58 0.46
N GLN A 104 -23.63 -7.36 0.56
CA GLN A 104 -22.89 -7.56 1.80
C GLN A 104 -23.23 -6.51 2.87
N VAL A 105 -23.48 -5.27 2.48
CA VAL A 105 -23.87 -4.18 3.39
C VAL A 105 -25.28 -4.45 3.91
N GLU A 106 -26.23 -4.76 3.03
CA GLU A 106 -27.60 -5.11 3.41
C GLU A 106 -27.66 -6.33 4.34
N GLY A 107 -26.88 -7.38 4.03
CA GLY A 107 -26.76 -8.58 4.87
C GLY A 107 -26.21 -8.28 6.27
N LYS A 108 -25.22 -7.39 6.38
CA LYS A 108 -24.66 -6.95 7.69
C LYS A 108 -25.66 -6.11 8.48
N GLU A 109 -26.41 -5.21 7.84
CA GLU A 109 -27.44 -4.41 8.49
C GLU A 109 -28.59 -5.25 9.03
N MET A 110 -29.07 -6.24 8.26
CA MET A 110 -30.09 -7.18 8.71
C MET A 110 -29.60 -8.02 9.90
N GLN A 111 -28.34 -8.47 9.89
CA GLN A 111 -27.75 -9.23 11.00
C GLN A 111 -27.56 -8.37 12.26
N GLY A 112 -27.20 -7.09 12.11
CA GLY A 112 -27.12 -6.11 13.20
C GLY A 112 -28.48 -5.85 13.86
N LYS A 113 -29.54 -5.67 13.06
CA LYS A 113 -30.92 -5.51 13.57
C LYS A 113 -31.42 -6.77 14.31
N LYS A 114 -31.12 -7.97 13.80
CA LYS A 114 -31.51 -9.24 14.43
C LYS A 114 -30.81 -9.49 15.78
N LYS A 115 -29.57 -9.00 15.96
CA LYS A 115 -28.87 -9.02 17.26
C LYS A 115 -29.43 -8.00 18.26
N LYS A 116 -29.98 -6.87 17.79
CA LYS A 116 -30.53 -5.81 18.64
C LYS A 116 -31.94 -6.11 19.16
N GLY A 117 -32.71 -6.93 18.46
CA GLY A 117 -34.05 -7.39 18.90
C GLY A 117 -34.07 -8.62 19.80
N ARG A 118 -32.91 -9.15 20.19
CA ARG A 118 -32.77 -10.35 21.05
C ARG A 118 -32.26 -10.01 22.46
N LYS A 119 -32.39 -8.74 22.87
CA LYS A 119 -31.96 -8.21 24.16
C LYS A 119 -33.15 -7.60 24.89
#